data_AF-C3Y6S3-F1
#
_entry.id   AF-C3Y6S3-F1
#
_cell.length_a   1.000
_cell.length_b   1.000
_cell.length_c   1.000
_cell.angle_alpha   90.00
_cell.angle_beta   90.00
_cell.angle_gamma   90.00
#
_symmetry.space_group_name_H-M   'P 1'
#
loop_
_entity.id
_entity.type
_entity.pdbx_description
1 polymer ?
#
loop_
_entity_poly.entity_id
_entity_poly.type
_entity_poly.pdbx_seq_one_letter_code
_entity_poly.pdbx_strand_id
1 'polypeptide(L)'
;MKLVTSIISLYRCVIYCSELTHYALEKGLRAVGMREAILKTLPMDQSFKMTAAALEKKIKEDKEAGLLPFLVAATVGTTLTGSVDPVNDIADVCDRHQLWLHVDAAYGGFFALCDEVKQLFVGVERSDSIVVNPHK
;
A
#
# COMPACT_ATOMS: atom_id res chain seq x y z
N MET A 1 11.36 37.00 -12.44
CA MET A 1 11.97 35.83 -11.76
C MET A 1 10.84 35.04 -11.11
N LYS A 2 10.29 34.04 -11.81
CA LYS A 2 9.09 33.30 -11.37
C LYS A 2 9.50 32.16 -10.43
N LEU A 3 9.44 32.39 -9.13
CA LEU A 3 9.39 31.31 -8.13
C LEU A 3 7.97 30.71 -8.19
N VAL A 4 7.75 29.77 -9.11
CA VAL A 4 6.60 28.85 -9.04
C VAL A 4 7.09 27.65 -8.26
N THR A 5 7.05 27.74 -6.94
CA THR A 5 6.99 26.56 -6.09
C THR A 5 5.65 25.91 -6.42
N SER A 6 5.65 24.91 -7.30
CA SER A 6 4.43 24.22 -7.69
C SER A 6 3.89 23.51 -6.44
N ILE A 7 2.93 24.12 -5.76
CA ILE A 7 2.23 23.50 -4.64
C ILE A 7 1.61 22.22 -5.19
N ILE A 8 2.10 21.06 -4.73
CA ILE A 8 1.48 19.78 -5.02
C ILE A 8 0.08 19.84 -4.42
N SER A 9 -0.94 19.78 -5.27
CA SER A 9 -2.32 19.72 -4.81
C SER A 9 -2.59 18.33 -4.23
N LEU A 10 -2.77 18.25 -2.90
CA LEU A 10 -3.09 17.00 -2.21
C LEU A 10 -4.33 16.32 -2.79
N TYR A 11 -5.28 17.10 -3.33
CA TYR A 11 -6.49 16.61 -4.03
C TYR A 11 -6.20 15.75 -5.27
N ARG A 12 -4.95 15.71 -5.74
CA ARG A 12 -4.52 14.85 -6.85
C ARG A 12 -3.67 13.68 -6.38
N CYS A 13 -3.15 13.70 -5.15
CA CYS A 13 -2.32 12.62 -4.62
C CYS A 13 -3.16 11.38 -4.38
N VAL A 14 -2.68 10.21 -4.82
CA VAL A 14 -3.41 8.94 -4.70
C VAL A 14 -2.61 7.93 -3.86
N ILE A 15 -3.30 7.37 -2.88
CA ILE A 15 -2.86 6.22 -2.07
C ILE A 15 -3.71 5.01 -2.44
N TYR A 16 -3.09 3.84 -2.61
CA TYR A 16 -3.78 2.58 -2.87
C TYR A 16 -3.72 1.65 -1.66
N CYS A 17 -4.83 1.02 -1.34
CA CYS A 17 -4.93 -0.01 -0.31
C CYS A 17 -5.99 -1.05 -0.69
N SER A 18 -6.06 -2.17 0.04
CA SER A 18 -7.13 -3.17 -0.13
C SER A 18 -8.33 -2.88 0.78
N GLU A 19 -9.47 -3.51 0.51
CA GLU A 19 -10.68 -3.38 1.33
C GLU A 19 -10.50 -3.82 2.79
N LEU A 20 -9.61 -4.78 3.07
CA LEU A 20 -9.31 -5.25 4.42
C LEU A 20 -8.09 -4.56 5.06
N THR A 21 -7.56 -3.50 4.44
CA THR A 21 -6.50 -2.69 5.05
C THR A 21 -7.01 -2.06 6.35
N HIS A 22 -6.16 -2.05 7.37
CA HIS A 22 -6.57 -1.57 8.69
C HIS A 22 -6.91 -0.06 8.65
N TYR A 23 -8.01 0.32 9.31
CA TYR A 23 -8.51 1.71 9.31
C TYR A 23 -7.51 2.74 9.87
N ALA A 24 -6.45 2.28 10.56
CA ALA A 24 -5.38 3.16 11.03
C ALA A 24 -4.67 3.88 9.89
N LEU A 25 -4.62 3.32 8.67
CA LEU A 25 -4.07 4.00 7.51
C LEU A 25 -4.78 5.35 7.27
N GLU A 26 -6.12 5.33 7.17
CA GLU A 26 -6.90 6.54 6.94
C GLU A 26 -6.77 7.54 8.11
N LYS A 27 -6.78 7.04 9.35
CA LYS A 27 -6.58 7.89 10.54
C LYS A 27 -5.19 8.54 10.54
N GLY A 28 -4.15 7.80 10.17
CA GLY A 28 -2.78 8.28 10.06
C GLY A 28 -2.66 9.37 9.00
N LEU A 29 -3.18 9.13 7.80
CA LEU A 29 -3.20 10.12 6.71
C LEU A 29 -3.87 11.43 7.14
N ARG A 30 -5.01 11.35 7.82
CA ARG A 30 -5.69 12.54 8.36
C ARG A 30 -4.84 13.27 9.41
N ALA A 31 -4.18 12.53 10.29
CA ALA A 31 -3.35 13.10 11.36
C ALA A 31 -2.13 13.87 10.81
N VAL A 32 -1.56 13.43 9.69
CA VAL A 32 -0.41 14.10 9.04
C VAL A 32 -0.83 15.17 8.01
N GLY A 33 -2.10 15.58 7.99
CA GLY A 33 -2.59 16.64 7.11
C GLY A 33 -2.80 16.21 5.66
N MET A 34 -2.97 14.91 5.39
CA MET A 34 -3.25 14.35 4.06
C MET A 34 -4.71 13.95 3.87
N ARG A 35 -5.64 14.64 4.55
CA ARG A 35 -7.07 14.34 4.49
C ARG A 35 -7.63 14.45 3.06
N GLU A 36 -7.12 15.40 2.29
CA GLU A 36 -7.55 15.72 0.93
C GLU A 36 -6.98 14.76 -0.11
N ALA A 37 -5.99 13.94 0.27
CA ALA A 37 -5.46 12.90 -0.61
C ALA A 37 -6.51 11.84 -0.90
N ILE A 38 -6.48 11.33 -2.13
CA ILE A 38 -7.43 10.32 -2.60
C ILE A 38 -6.96 8.96 -2.10
N LEU A 39 -7.67 8.39 -1.15
CA LEU A 39 -7.50 6.99 -0.76
C LEU A 39 -8.36 6.10 -1.69
N LYS A 40 -7.71 5.24 -2.46
CA LYS A 40 -8.38 4.28 -3.35
C LYS A 40 -8.26 2.88 -2.81
N THR A 41 -9.42 2.34 -2.47
CA THR A 41 -9.58 0.94 -2.09
C THR A 41 -9.70 0.08 -3.34
N LEU A 42 -8.78 -0.86 -3.51
CA LEU A 42 -8.76 -1.81 -4.62
C LEU A 42 -9.56 -3.07 -4.27
N PRO A 43 -10.27 -3.66 -5.24
CA PRO A 43 -10.94 -4.94 -5.04
C PRO A 43 -9.91 -6.04 -4.77
N MET A 44 -10.32 -7.01 -3.97
CA MET A 44 -9.49 -8.17 -3.66
C MET A 44 -9.86 -9.37 -4.52
N ASP A 45 -8.97 -10.35 -4.58
CA ASP A 45 -9.26 -11.66 -5.14
C ASP A 45 -10.11 -12.54 -4.19
N GLN A 46 -10.38 -13.78 -4.61
CA GLN A 46 -11.12 -14.77 -3.81
C GLN A 46 -10.39 -15.19 -2.52
N SER A 47 -9.09 -14.89 -2.40
CA SER A 47 -8.28 -15.13 -1.21
C SER A 47 -8.14 -13.88 -0.33
N PHE A 48 -8.93 -12.84 -0.60
CA PHE A 48 -8.91 -11.57 0.12
C PHE A 48 -7.56 -10.83 0.04
N LYS A 49 -6.90 -10.92 -1.13
CA LYS A 49 -5.62 -10.24 -1.40
C LYS A 49 -5.80 -9.15 -2.46
N MET A 50 -5.06 -8.05 -2.30
CA MET A 50 -4.79 -7.14 -3.41
C MET A 50 -4.06 -7.90 -4.52
N THR A 51 -4.35 -7.58 -5.78
CA THR A 51 -3.61 -8.14 -6.92
C THR A 51 -2.77 -7.06 -7.60
N ALA A 52 -1.54 -7.43 -7.99
CA ALA A 52 -0.65 -6.54 -8.75
C ALA A 52 -1.28 -6.08 -10.08
N ALA A 53 -2.08 -6.94 -10.72
CA ALA A 53 -2.78 -6.61 -11.95
C ALA A 53 -3.84 -5.51 -11.75
N ALA A 54 -4.65 -5.58 -10.69
CA ALA A 54 -5.62 -4.54 -10.37
C ALA A 54 -4.94 -3.22 -10.01
N LEU A 55 -3.83 -3.29 -9.25
CA LEU A 55 -3.02 -2.14 -8.89
C LEU A 55 -2.42 -1.44 -10.12
N GLU A 56 -1.73 -2.18 -10.99
CA GLU A 56 -1.14 -1.68 -12.23
C GLU A 56 -2.18 -0.97 -13.12
N LYS A 57 -3.33 -1.64 -13.32
CA LYS A 57 -4.43 -1.07 -14.10
C LYS A 57 -4.90 0.26 -13.50
N LYS A 58 -5.14 0.30 -12.19
CA LYS A 58 -5.64 1.49 -11.51
C LYS A 58 -4.66 2.65 -11.56
N ILE A 59 -3.37 2.38 -11.37
CA ILE A 59 -2.31 3.39 -11.47
C ILE A 59 -2.28 4.02 -12.85
N LYS A 60 -2.36 3.22 -13.93
CA LYS A 60 -2.37 3.74 -15.30
C LYS A 60 -3.57 4.65 -15.56
N GLU A 61 -4.77 4.19 -15.22
CA GLU A 61 -6.00 5.00 -15.35
C GLU A 61 -5.89 6.33 -14.59
N ASP A 62 -5.33 6.32 -13.39
CA ASP A 62 -5.21 7.51 -12.56
C ASP A 62 -4.14 8.47 -13.09
N LYS A 63 -3.01 7.97 -13.59
CA LYS A 63 -2.00 8.81 -14.26
C LYS A 63 -2.58 9.45 -15.53
N GLU A 64 -3.33 8.71 -16.34
CA GLU A 64 -4.04 9.22 -17.52
C GLU A 64 -5.08 10.29 -17.17
N ALA A 65 -5.76 10.15 -16.02
CA ALA A 65 -6.67 11.15 -15.49
C ALA A 65 -5.96 12.37 -14.85
N GLY A 66 -4.63 12.45 -14.92
CA GLY A 66 -3.84 13.54 -14.36
C GLY A 66 -3.74 13.51 -12.83
N LEU A 67 -4.03 12.39 -12.18
CA LEU A 67 -3.77 12.20 -10.75
C LEU A 67 -2.28 11.87 -10.51
N LEU A 68 -1.89 11.92 -9.24
CA LEU A 68 -0.53 11.73 -8.77
C LEU A 68 -0.47 10.53 -7.80
N PRO A 69 -0.49 9.29 -8.32
CA PRO A 69 -0.12 8.09 -7.57
C PRO A 69 1.22 8.30 -6.85
N PHE A 70 1.27 7.99 -5.56
CA PHE A 70 2.54 8.08 -4.82
C PHE A 70 2.75 7.02 -3.74
N LEU A 71 1.70 6.36 -3.23
CA LEU A 71 1.84 5.36 -2.17
C LEU A 71 0.94 4.15 -2.39
N VAL A 72 1.47 2.96 -2.08
CA VAL A 72 0.74 1.71 -1.97
C VAL A 72 0.92 1.17 -0.55
N ALA A 73 -0.19 0.82 0.10
CA ALA A 73 -0.21 0.14 1.39
C ALA A 73 -0.61 -1.32 1.16
N ALA A 74 0.38 -2.21 1.14
CA ALA A 74 0.18 -3.66 1.10
C ALA A 74 0.04 -4.20 2.53
N THR A 75 -0.78 -5.22 2.73
CA THR A 75 -1.01 -5.82 4.05
C THR A 75 -0.45 -7.24 4.12
N VAL A 76 0.36 -7.50 5.13
CA VAL A 76 0.85 -8.82 5.49
C VAL A 76 0.16 -9.24 6.79
N GLY A 77 -0.91 -10.01 6.66
CA GLY A 77 -1.78 -10.42 7.75
C GLY A 77 -2.87 -9.40 8.03
N THR A 78 -3.93 -9.42 7.20
CA THR A 78 -5.12 -8.61 7.45
C THR A 78 -5.81 -9.03 8.76
N THR A 79 -6.47 -8.08 9.43
CA THR A 79 -7.04 -8.32 10.77
C THR A 79 -8.19 -9.33 10.76
N LEU A 80 -9.01 -9.36 9.71
CA LEU A 80 -10.20 -10.22 9.66
C LEU A 80 -9.89 -11.65 9.21
N THR A 81 -9.02 -11.82 8.20
CA THR A 81 -8.82 -13.12 7.53
C THR A 81 -7.39 -13.64 7.64
N GLY A 82 -6.44 -12.81 8.09
CA GLY A 82 -5.02 -13.15 8.07
C GLY A 82 -4.44 -13.22 6.66
N SER A 83 -5.13 -12.68 5.64
CA SER A 83 -4.63 -12.69 4.26
C SER A 83 -3.33 -11.89 4.12
N VAL A 84 -2.47 -12.35 3.20
CA VAL A 84 -1.18 -11.73 2.89
C VAL A 84 -1.20 -11.34 1.41
N ASP A 85 -1.06 -10.05 1.15
CA ASP A 85 -0.93 -9.52 -0.20
C ASP A 85 0.37 -10.05 -0.87
N PRO A 86 0.40 -10.23 -2.19
CA PRO A 86 1.60 -10.67 -2.91
C PRO A 86 2.62 -9.52 -3.02
N VAL A 87 3.35 -9.27 -1.93
CA VAL A 87 4.20 -8.07 -1.77
C VAL A 87 5.26 -7.96 -2.86
N ASN A 88 5.91 -9.05 -3.26
CA ASN A 88 6.92 -9.02 -4.32
C ASN A 88 6.35 -8.54 -5.67
N ASP A 89 5.15 -9.00 -6.04
CA ASP A 89 4.49 -8.59 -7.29
C ASP A 89 4.02 -7.13 -7.22
N ILE A 90 3.57 -6.70 -6.02
CA ILE A 90 3.21 -5.30 -5.76
C ILE A 90 4.45 -4.39 -5.83
N ALA A 91 5.59 -4.84 -5.32
CA ALA A 91 6.85 -4.13 -5.39
C ALA A 91 7.30 -3.92 -6.84
N ASP A 92 7.14 -4.91 -7.72
CA ASP A 92 7.41 -4.75 -9.15
C ASP A 92 6.57 -3.63 -9.79
N VAL A 93 5.30 -3.49 -9.39
CA VAL A 93 4.43 -2.39 -9.83
C VAL A 93 4.92 -1.05 -9.27
N CYS A 94 5.25 -1.01 -7.98
CA CYS A 94 5.73 0.20 -7.32
C CYS A 94 7.03 0.71 -7.96
N ASP A 95 7.99 -0.17 -8.25
CA ASP A 95 9.26 0.16 -8.89
C ASP A 95 9.05 0.76 -10.30
N ARG A 96 8.20 0.14 -11.12
CA ARG A 96 7.88 0.65 -12.47
C ARG A 96 7.26 2.05 -12.44
N HIS A 97 6.48 2.34 -11.40
CA HIS A 97 5.73 3.59 -11.31
C HIS A 97 6.33 4.62 -10.36
N GLN A 98 7.45 4.28 -9.71
CA GLN A 98 8.15 5.06 -8.68
C GLN A 98 7.23 5.46 -7.52
N LEU A 99 6.56 4.47 -6.93
CA LEU A 99 5.64 4.66 -5.81
C LEU A 99 6.28 4.16 -4.52
N TRP A 100 5.96 4.82 -3.40
CA TRP A 100 6.32 4.36 -2.07
C TRP A 100 5.53 3.08 -1.73
N LEU A 101 6.23 2.03 -1.34
CA LEU A 101 5.62 0.81 -0.83
C LEU A 101 5.70 0.76 0.69
N HIS A 102 4.55 0.92 1.35
CA HIS A 102 4.39 0.65 2.76
C HIS A 102 3.81 -0.75 2.97
N VAL A 103 4.42 -1.54 3.86
CA VAL A 103 3.91 -2.84 4.28
C VAL A 103 3.35 -2.75 5.70
N ASP A 104 2.04 -2.94 5.83
CA ASP A 104 1.39 -3.19 7.11
C ASP A 104 1.53 -4.67 7.47
N ALA A 105 2.57 -4.98 8.24
CA ALA A 105 2.80 -6.29 8.83
C ALA A 105 2.54 -6.26 10.35
N ALA A 106 1.66 -5.36 10.82
CA ALA A 106 1.43 -5.21 12.25
C ALA A 106 1.00 -6.54 12.89
N TYR A 107 0.09 -7.28 12.24
CA TYR A 107 -0.33 -8.61 12.69
C TYR A 107 0.56 -9.74 12.13
N GLY A 108 0.80 -9.76 10.82
CA GLY A 108 1.49 -10.88 10.18
C GLY A 108 3.01 -10.91 10.40
N GLY A 109 3.65 -9.79 10.75
CA GLY A 109 5.11 -9.64 10.67
C GLY A 109 5.94 -10.72 11.36
N PHE A 110 5.53 -11.14 12.57
CA PHE A 110 6.29 -12.13 13.35
C PHE A 110 6.16 -13.57 12.82
N PHE A 111 5.17 -13.87 11.97
CA PHE A 111 5.10 -15.16 11.30
C PHE A 111 6.23 -15.38 10.30
N ALA A 112 7.02 -14.35 9.96
CA ALA A 112 8.27 -14.51 9.21
C ALA A 112 9.29 -15.41 9.93
N LEU A 113 9.17 -15.57 11.25
CA LEU A 113 10.00 -16.47 12.05
C LEU A 113 9.56 -17.95 11.99
N CYS A 114 8.38 -18.22 11.42
CA CYS A 114 7.85 -19.57 11.26
C CYS A 114 8.26 -20.11 9.88
N ASP A 115 9.02 -21.22 9.88
CA ASP A 115 9.56 -21.81 8.65
C ASP A 115 8.48 -22.24 7.65
N GLU A 116 7.29 -22.59 8.14
CA GLU A 116 6.15 -23.07 7.36
C GLU A 116 5.53 -21.98 6.48
N VAL A 117 5.62 -20.72 6.90
CA VAL A 117 4.92 -19.59 6.27
C VAL A 117 5.84 -18.45 5.86
N LYS A 118 7.15 -18.52 6.13
CA LYS A 118 8.13 -17.49 5.75
C LYS A 118 8.12 -17.13 4.26
N GLN A 119 7.72 -18.05 3.38
CA GLN A 119 7.61 -17.79 1.93
C GLN A 119 6.55 -16.73 1.59
N LEU A 120 5.57 -16.51 2.47
CA LEU A 120 4.56 -15.45 2.29
C LEU A 120 5.14 -14.04 2.46
N PHE A 121 6.36 -13.92 2.98
CA PHE A 121 7.03 -12.65 3.26
C PHE A 121 8.03 -12.24 2.17
N VAL A 122 8.15 -13.02 1.09
CA VAL A 122 9.02 -12.69 -0.04
C VAL A 122 8.62 -11.33 -0.63
N GLY A 123 9.60 -10.44 -0.79
CA GLY A 123 9.40 -9.09 -1.31
C GLY A 123 9.12 -8.04 -0.24
N VAL A 124 8.87 -8.42 1.02
CA VAL A 124 8.71 -7.45 2.12
C VAL A 124 9.98 -6.62 2.32
N GLU A 125 11.16 -7.20 2.09
CA GLU A 125 12.46 -6.52 2.10
C GLU A 125 12.60 -5.43 1.02
N ARG A 126 11.70 -5.39 0.02
CA ARG A 126 11.64 -4.36 -1.02
C ARG A 126 10.75 -3.17 -0.63
N SER A 127 10.10 -3.22 0.52
CA SER A 127 9.28 -2.10 1.00
C SER A 127 10.13 -0.93 1.50
N ASP A 128 9.65 0.28 1.27
CA ASP A 128 10.28 1.51 1.77
C ASP A 128 10.03 1.70 3.27
N SER A 129 8.91 1.17 3.77
CA SER A 129 8.62 1.13 5.21
C SER A 129 7.77 -0.06 5.59
N ILE A 130 7.97 -0.53 6.82
CA ILE A 130 7.21 -1.62 7.42
C ILE A 130 6.76 -1.25 8.82
N VAL A 131 5.57 -1.70 9.22
CA VAL A 131 5.14 -1.72 10.63
C VAL A 131 4.97 -3.15 11.10
N VAL A 132 5.41 -3.44 12.33
CA VAL A 132 5.27 -4.73 13.01
C VAL A 132 4.92 -4.50 14.47
N ASN A 133 4.02 -5.31 15.04
CA ASN A 133 3.62 -5.18 16.45
C ASN A 133 3.99 -6.44 17.23
N PRO A 134 5.06 -6.42 18.06
CA PRO A 134 5.49 -7.58 18.86
C PRO A 134 4.51 -8.01 19.95
N HIS A 135 3.49 -7.19 20.24
CA HIS A 135 2.46 -7.50 21.24
C HIS A 135 1.30 -8.33 20.67
N LYS A 136 1.37 -8.71 19.39
CA LYS A 136 0.47 -9.64 18.73
C LYS A 136 1.18 -10.97 18.59
#